data_AF-A0A397TU73-F1
#
_entry.id   AF-A0A397TU73-F1
#
_cell.length_a   1.000
_cell.length_b   1.000
_cell.length_c   1.000
_cell.angle_alpha   90.00
_cell.angle_beta   90.00
_cell.angle_gamma   90.00
#
_symmetry.space_group_name_H-M   'P 1'
#
loop_
_entity.id
_entity.type
_entity.pdbx_description
1 polymer ?
#
loop_
_entity_poly.entity_id
_entity_poly.type
_entity_poly.pdbx_seq_one_letter_code
_entity_poly.pdbx_strand_id
1 'polypeptide(L)'
;MSTFFETFGSRNNFSTFEAFKNIGDLAKPIQQHLIKVYTTLAFLCLLTAAGSYAHITGLFLFGGGLLSFLIGLASLIVIAVLPDIPDNKNLRYGLLFNFAFMEGLSIGPLVDHAFHINSSGQLVLMATTFTTLIFGSFTLSSLLSNKRIFIYLGGILASAISMLFWMSFINAFMGSRLLFTAELYLGLFVFCGYVIYDTQLIIYRATYGSRDVVRHTLDLFIDLIGIFVRILYILIKNSEDKENRRRSSRRSNRRTQQYAGY
;
A
#
# COMPACT_ATOMS: atom_id res chain seq x y z
N MET A 1 40.55 -19.90 11.33
CA MET A 1 39.37 -19.30 12.00
C MET A 1 39.42 -17.77 12.04
N SER A 2 40.44 -17.12 11.46
CA SER A 2 40.58 -15.65 11.38
C SER A 2 40.07 -15.03 10.08
N THR A 3 39.90 -15.82 9.01
CA THR A 3 39.48 -15.34 7.68
C THR A 3 37.97 -15.13 7.51
N PHE A 4 37.13 -15.64 8.42
CA PHE A 4 35.68 -15.45 8.35
C PHE A 4 35.22 -14.13 9.00
N PHE A 5 36.03 -13.57 9.91
CA PHE A 5 35.75 -12.31 10.60
C PHE A 5 36.29 -11.07 9.87
N GLU A 6 37.26 -11.21 8.96
CA GLU A 6 37.73 -10.07 8.15
C GLU A 6 36.74 -9.68 7.04
N THR A 7 35.92 -10.61 6.54
CA THR A 7 34.89 -10.30 5.52
C THR A 7 33.73 -9.45 6.07
N PHE A 8 33.54 -9.39 7.39
CA PHE A 8 32.60 -8.49 8.05
C PHE A 8 33.21 -7.13 8.43
N GLY A 9 34.50 -6.91 8.12
CA GLY A 9 35.28 -5.72 8.49
C GLY A 9 35.29 -4.58 7.46
N SER A 10 34.62 -4.71 6.30
CA SER A 10 34.46 -3.57 5.39
C SER A 10 33.25 -2.74 5.79
N ARG A 11 33.40 -1.98 6.88
CA ARG A 11 32.46 -0.93 7.27
C ARG A 11 32.56 0.18 6.24
N ASN A 12 31.81 0.07 5.15
CA ASN A 12 31.54 1.20 4.26
C ASN A 12 31.04 2.34 5.16
N ASN A 13 31.78 3.45 5.20
CA ASN A 13 31.35 4.69 5.84
C ASN A 13 30.14 5.24 5.07
N PHE A 14 28.98 4.62 5.22
CA PHE A 14 27.72 5.18 4.74
C PHE A 14 27.38 6.35 5.66
N SER A 15 27.79 7.54 5.27
CA SER A 15 27.35 8.78 5.91
C SER A 15 25.94 9.07 5.45
N THR A 16 24.96 9.01 6.35
CA THR A 16 23.56 9.39 6.06
C THR A 16 23.48 10.79 5.47
N PHE A 17 24.37 11.70 5.88
CA PHE A 17 24.47 13.05 5.36
C PHE A 17 24.88 13.11 3.88
N GLU A 18 25.84 12.28 3.46
CA GLU A 18 26.22 12.16 2.05
C GLU A 18 25.08 11.55 1.21
N ALA A 19 24.33 10.61 1.79
CA ALA A 19 23.15 10.04 1.16
C ALA A 19 22.07 11.12 0.90
N PHE A 20 21.76 11.96 1.88
CA PHE A 20 20.84 13.09 1.69
C PHE A 20 21.38 14.14 0.70
N LYS A 21 22.70 14.36 0.66
CA LYS A 21 23.34 15.24 -0.32
C LYS A 21 23.18 14.71 -1.75
N ASN A 22 23.31 13.40 -1.95
CA ASN A 22 23.09 12.75 -3.25
C ASN A 22 21.64 12.89 -3.77
N ILE A 23 20.63 13.03 -2.90
CA ILE A 23 19.26 13.37 -3.33
C ILE A 23 19.23 14.79 -3.94
N GLY A 24 20.02 15.70 -3.38
CA GLY A 24 20.23 17.05 -3.90
C GLY A 24 20.90 17.08 -5.28
N ASP A 25 21.70 16.05 -5.60
CA ASP A 25 22.37 15.89 -6.90
C ASP A 25 21.44 15.40 -8.01
N LEU A 26 20.17 15.07 -7.71
CA LEU A 26 19.17 14.87 -8.77
C LEU A 26 18.99 16.17 -9.57
N ALA A 27 18.95 16.03 -10.89
CA ALA A 27 18.65 17.17 -11.77
C ALA A 27 17.33 17.84 -11.34
N LYS A 28 17.36 19.17 -11.18
CA LYS A 28 16.19 19.99 -10.76
C LYS A 28 14.86 19.62 -11.45
N PRO A 29 14.82 19.30 -12.76
CA PRO A 29 13.58 18.88 -13.42
C PRO A 29 12.98 17.58 -12.87
N ILE A 30 13.81 16.65 -12.39
CA ILE A 30 13.36 15.37 -11.82
C ILE A 30 12.79 15.62 -10.41
N GLN A 31 13.45 16.46 -9.60
CA GLN A 31 12.95 16.84 -8.29
C GLN A 31 11.58 17.52 -8.38
N GLN A 32 11.41 18.48 -9.31
CA GLN A 32 10.12 19.14 -9.55
C GLN A 32 9.03 18.14 -9.98
N HIS A 33 9.39 17.14 -10.78
CA HIS A 33 8.46 16.09 -11.18
C HIS A 33 8.04 15.23 -9.99
N LEU A 34 9.00 14.76 -9.19
CA LEU A 34 8.73 13.98 -7.98
C LEU A 34 7.85 14.75 -6.99
N ILE A 35 8.12 16.04 -6.77
CA ILE A 35 7.29 16.88 -5.91
C ILE A 35 5.84 16.85 -6.39
N LYS A 36 5.58 17.05 -7.70
CA LYS A 36 4.22 16.99 -8.25
C LYS A 36 3.57 15.61 -8.07
N VAL A 37 4.33 14.53 -8.25
CA VAL A 37 3.84 13.17 -8.05
C VAL A 37 3.45 12.93 -6.59
N TYR A 38 4.33 13.23 -5.63
CA TYR A 38 4.04 13.02 -4.21
C TYR A 38 3.00 13.99 -3.64
N THR A 39 2.89 15.22 -4.14
CA THR A 39 1.80 16.13 -3.74
C THR A 39 0.46 15.66 -4.28
N THR A 40 0.41 15.18 -5.53
CA THR A 40 -0.81 14.58 -6.09
C THR A 40 -1.18 13.33 -5.31
N LEU A 41 -0.20 12.47 -4.99
CA LEU A 41 -0.40 11.26 -4.17
C LEU A 41 -1.02 11.60 -2.80
N ALA A 42 -0.50 12.62 -2.11
CA ALA A 42 -1.05 13.05 -0.83
C ALA A 42 -2.51 13.52 -0.97
N PHE A 43 -2.84 14.23 -2.06
CA PHE A 43 -4.21 14.62 -2.35
C PHE A 43 -5.11 13.41 -2.67
N LEU A 44 -4.61 12.39 -3.37
CA LEU A 44 -5.35 11.14 -3.59
C LEU A 44 -5.67 10.44 -2.26
N CYS A 45 -4.73 10.38 -1.32
CA CYS A 45 -4.98 9.81 0.00
C CYS A 45 -6.11 10.53 0.74
N LEU A 46 -6.19 11.86 0.64
CA LEU A 46 -7.29 12.64 1.20
C LEU A 46 -8.62 12.32 0.52
N LEU A 47 -8.64 12.20 -0.80
CA LEU A 47 -9.83 11.80 -1.55
C LEU A 47 -10.29 10.38 -1.21
N THR A 48 -9.37 9.44 -1.04
CA THR A 48 -9.67 8.07 -0.61
C THR A 48 -10.24 8.05 0.80
N ALA A 49 -9.68 8.82 1.73
CA ALA A 49 -10.24 8.98 3.06
C ALA A 49 -11.66 9.56 3.01
N ALA A 50 -11.90 10.57 2.15
CA ALA A 50 -13.23 11.14 1.92
C ALA A 50 -14.21 10.11 1.33
N GLY A 51 -13.77 9.28 0.38
CA GLY A 51 -14.57 8.18 -0.19
C GLY A 51 -14.93 7.14 0.86
N SER A 52 -13.99 6.72 1.69
CA SER A 52 -14.26 5.79 2.79
C SER A 52 -15.20 6.38 3.84
N TYR A 53 -15.09 7.67 4.13
CA TYR A 53 -16.01 8.36 5.04
C TYR A 53 -17.42 8.49 4.46
N ALA A 54 -17.52 8.78 3.15
CA ALA A 54 -18.80 8.81 2.44
C ALA A 54 -19.50 7.45 2.46
N HIS A 55 -18.74 6.35 2.41
CA HIS A 55 -19.29 5.00 2.59
C HIS A 55 -19.91 4.80 3.98
N ILE A 56 -19.14 5.09 5.04
CA ILE A 56 -19.55 4.87 6.44
C ILE A 56 -20.78 5.72 6.80
N THR A 57 -20.88 6.94 6.28
CA THR A 57 -22.02 7.84 6.54
C THR A 57 -23.27 7.49 5.73
N GLY A 58 -23.23 6.47 4.88
CA GLY A 58 -24.37 6.05 4.06
C GLY A 58 -24.74 7.06 2.97
N LEU A 59 -23.84 7.97 2.60
CA LEU A 59 -24.11 9.07 1.67
C LEU A 59 -24.39 8.59 0.23
N PHE A 60 -24.07 7.33 -0.10
CA PHE A 60 -24.22 6.79 -1.45
C PHE A 60 -25.27 5.67 -1.51
N LEU A 61 -26.29 5.89 -2.35
CA LEU A 61 -27.45 5.00 -2.59
C LEU A 61 -27.10 3.54 -2.96
N PHE A 62 -25.85 3.26 -3.35
CA PHE A 62 -25.40 1.94 -3.79
C PHE A 62 -24.40 1.24 -2.86
N GLY A 63 -24.00 1.88 -1.75
CA GLY A 63 -22.92 1.36 -0.90
C GLY A 63 -21.58 1.29 -1.64
N GLY A 64 -20.52 1.17 -0.87
CA GLY A 64 -19.17 0.86 -1.35
C GLY A 64 -19.09 -0.63 -1.61
N GLY A 65 -18.58 -1.02 -2.78
CA GLY A 65 -18.63 -2.42 -3.22
C GLY A 65 -18.35 -2.56 -4.71
N LEU A 66 -19.03 -3.51 -5.37
CA LEU A 66 -18.75 -3.88 -6.76
C LEU A 66 -18.89 -2.70 -7.73
N LEU A 67 -19.86 -1.81 -7.55
CA LEU A 67 -20.06 -0.66 -8.45
C LEU A 67 -18.92 0.36 -8.36
N SER A 68 -18.51 0.74 -7.15
CA SER A 68 -17.36 1.65 -6.96
C SER A 68 -16.08 1.02 -7.52
N PHE A 69 -15.90 -0.30 -7.36
CA PHE A 69 -14.80 -1.04 -7.97
C PHE A 69 -14.84 -0.98 -9.50
N LEU A 70 -15.99 -1.24 -10.12
CA LEU A 70 -16.13 -1.22 -11.59
C LEU A 70 -15.92 0.18 -12.18
N ILE A 71 -16.41 1.23 -11.52
CA ILE A 71 -16.20 2.63 -11.94
C ILE A 71 -14.72 3.02 -11.77
N GLY A 72 -14.09 2.61 -10.69
CA GLY A 72 -12.66 2.78 -10.46
C GLY A 72 -11.84 2.09 -11.55
N LEU A 73 -12.14 0.82 -11.83
CA LEU A 73 -11.50 0.04 -12.88
C LEU A 73 -11.67 0.66 -14.28
N ALA A 74 -12.87 1.14 -14.61
CA ALA A 74 -13.12 1.85 -15.86
C ALA A 74 -12.23 3.11 -15.96
N SER A 75 -12.07 3.84 -14.86
CA SER A 75 -11.19 5.02 -14.80
C SER A 75 -9.72 4.65 -15.08
N LEU A 76 -9.24 3.54 -14.53
CA LEU A 76 -7.89 3.01 -14.82
C LEU A 76 -7.69 2.64 -16.28
N ILE A 77 -8.66 1.92 -16.86
CA ILE A 77 -8.60 1.50 -18.27
C ILE A 77 -8.55 2.73 -19.18
N VAL A 78 -9.39 3.74 -18.91
CA VAL A 78 -9.40 4.98 -19.69
C VAL A 78 -8.07 5.73 -19.53
N ILE A 79 -7.52 5.87 -18.32
CA ILE A 79 -6.20 6.50 -18.11
C ILE A 79 -5.09 5.77 -18.87
N ALA A 80 -5.15 4.43 -18.94
CA ALA A 80 -4.15 3.60 -19.61
C ALA A 80 -4.16 3.75 -21.14
N VAL A 81 -5.34 3.98 -21.73
CA VAL A 81 -5.51 4.16 -23.19
C VAL A 81 -5.31 5.62 -23.61
N LEU A 82 -5.62 6.58 -22.74
CA LEU A 82 -5.48 8.00 -23.04
C LEU A 82 -3.99 8.41 -23.15
N PRO A 83 -3.57 8.99 -24.29
CA PRO A 83 -2.19 9.46 -24.44
C PRO A 83 -1.95 10.70 -23.58
N ASP A 84 -0.70 10.85 -23.12
CA ASP A 84 -0.24 12.01 -22.33
C ASP A 84 0.00 13.24 -23.22
N ILE A 85 -1.09 13.88 -23.63
CA ILE A 85 -1.12 15.08 -24.47
C ILE A 85 -1.77 16.21 -23.67
N PRO A 86 -1.36 17.49 -23.84
CA PRO A 86 -1.93 18.63 -23.09
C PRO A 86 -3.46 18.66 -23.01
N ASP A 87 -4.14 18.34 -24.11
CA ASP A 87 -5.61 18.37 -24.20
C ASP A 87 -6.29 17.36 -23.26
N ASN A 88 -5.66 16.21 -23.05
CA ASN A 88 -6.21 15.16 -22.20
C ASN A 88 -5.87 15.34 -20.71
N LYS A 89 -4.99 16.28 -20.35
CA LYS A 89 -4.48 16.39 -18.97
C LYS A 89 -5.58 16.54 -17.94
N ASN A 90 -6.52 17.46 -18.15
CA ASN A 90 -7.60 17.72 -17.20
C ASN A 90 -8.49 16.48 -17.01
N LEU A 91 -8.81 15.80 -18.11
CA LEU A 91 -9.58 14.55 -18.07
C LEU A 91 -8.82 13.45 -17.31
N ARG A 92 -7.51 13.29 -17.57
CA ARG A 92 -6.67 12.29 -16.88
C ARG A 92 -6.58 12.54 -15.37
N TYR A 93 -6.43 13.80 -14.94
CA TYR A 93 -6.49 14.15 -13.51
C TYR A 93 -7.87 13.92 -12.92
N GLY A 94 -8.94 14.29 -13.64
CA GLY A 94 -10.32 14.03 -13.20
C GLY A 94 -10.60 12.55 -13.00
N LEU A 95 -10.15 11.69 -13.93
CA LEU A 95 -10.24 10.24 -13.82
C LEU A 95 -9.40 9.69 -12.67
N LEU A 96 -8.21 10.25 -12.42
CA LEU A 96 -7.36 9.86 -11.30
C LEU A 96 -8.02 10.18 -9.95
N PHE A 97 -8.63 11.36 -9.83
CA PHE A 97 -9.35 11.78 -8.62
C PHE A 97 -10.62 10.96 -8.41
N ASN A 98 -11.35 10.68 -9.49
CA ASN A 98 -12.48 9.77 -9.46
C ASN A 98 -12.04 8.37 -9.00
N PHE A 99 -10.96 7.84 -9.56
CA PHE A 99 -10.41 6.55 -9.15
C PHE A 99 -10.07 6.53 -7.66
N ALA A 100 -9.35 7.53 -7.14
CA ALA A 100 -8.97 7.58 -5.73
C ALA A 100 -10.18 7.65 -4.77
N PHE A 101 -11.23 8.39 -5.14
CA PHE A 101 -12.47 8.46 -4.37
C PHE A 101 -13.25 7.14 -4.41
N MET A 102 -13.36 6.52 -5.59
CA MET A 102 -14.03 5.23 -5.78
C MET A 102 -13.30 4.09 -5.08
N GLU A 103 -11.97 4.13 -5.04
CA GLU A 103 -11.14 3.21 -4.26
C GLU A 103 -11.45 3.36 -2.76
N GLY A 104 -11.61 4.60 -2.28
CA GLY A 104 -12.04 4.89 -0.92
C GLY A 104 -13.40 4.28 -0.58
N LEU A 105 -14.38 4.39 -1.49
CA LEU A 105 -15.67 3.73 -1.35
C LEU A 105 -15.52 2.20 -1.33
N SER A 106 -14.67 1.63 -2.19
CA SER A 106 -14.46 0.18 -2.29
C SER A 106 -13.82 -0.41 -1.02
N ILE A 107 -12.91 0.32 -0.38
CA ILE A 107 -12.27 -0.07 0.88
C ILE A 107 -13.15 0.28 2.10
N GLY A 108 -14.14 1.15 1.91
CA GLY A 108 -15.10 1.58 2.94
C GLY A 108 -15.61 0.47 3.85
N PRO A 109 -16.11 -0.68 3.34
CA PRO A 109 -16.57 -1.79 4.18
C PRO A 109 -15.49 -2.37 5.11
N LEU A 110 -14.23 -2.41 4.67
CA LEU A 110 -13.12 -2.87 5.50
C LEU A 110 -12.81 -1.87 6.63
N VAL A 111 -12.89 -0.58 6.32
CA VAL A 111 -12.69 0.50 7.31
C VAL A 111 -13.86 0.51 8.31
N ASP A 112 -15.08 0.33 7.84
CA ASP A 112 -16.28 0.21 8.67
C ASP A 112 -16.18 -0.99 9.63
N HIS A 113 -15.72 -2.15 9.13
CA HIS A 113 -15.42 -3.32 9.97
C HIS A 113 -14.38 -3.02 11.06
N ALA A 114 -13.36 -2.21 10.73
CA ALA A 114 -12.38 -1.77 11.72
C ALA A 114 -13.01 -0.91 12.84
N PHE A 115 -13.96 -0.03 12.50
CA PHE A 115 -14.71 0.78 13.47
C PHE A 115 -15.66 -0.06 14.33
N HIS A 116 -16.21 -1.15 13.79
CA HIS A 116 -17.01 -2.10 14.57
C HIS A 116 -16.20 -2.82 15.64
N ILE A 117 -14.95 -3.20 15.35
CA ILE A 117 -14.05 -3.84 16.33
C ILE A 117 -13.53 -2.80 17.33
N ASN A 118 -13.17 -1.61 16.84
CA ASN A 118 -12.64 -0.54 17.66
C ASN A 118 -13.25 0.81 17.27
N SER A 119 -14.27 1.23 18.03
CA SER A 119 -15.01 2.46 17.78
C SER A 119 -14.17 3.74 17.91
N SER A 120 -12.97 3.67 18.50
CA SER A 120 -12.06 4.83 18.60
C SER A 120 -11.29 5.14 17.31
N GLY A 121 -11.40 4.30 16.27
CA GLY A 121 -10.67 4.48 15.01
C GLY A 121 -9.16 4.21 15.10
N GLN A 122 -8.68 3.74 16.26
CA GLN A 122 -7.26 3.50 16.51
C GLN A 122 -6.64 2.52 15.50
N LEU A 123 -7.39 1.50 15.05
CA LEU A 123 -6.88 0.53 14.06
C LEU A 123 -6.57 1.19 12.72
N VAL A 124 -7.46 2.07 12.26
CA VAL A 124 -7.30 2.83 11.02
C VAL A 124 -6.11 3.77 11.14
N LEU A 125 -6.00 4.50 12.25
CA LEU A 125 -4.87 5.39 12.51
C LEU A 125 -3.54 4.63 12.52
N MET A 126 -3.46 3.49 13.21
CA MET A 126 -2.26 2.65 13.25
C MET A 126 -1.91 2.10 11.85
N ALA A 127 -2.91 1.67 11.08
CA ALA A 127 -2.71 1.20 9.71
C ALA A 127 -2.12 2.31 8.82
N THR A 128 -2.68 3.52 8.90
CA THR A 128 -2.17 4.69 8.18
C THR A 128 -0.74 5.04 8.63
N THR A 129 -0.46 5.04 9.93
CA THR A 129 0.90 5.32 10.44
C THR A 129 1.92 4.30 9.94
N PHE A 130 1.64 2.99 10.04
CA PHE A 130 2.55 1.97 9.56
C PHE A 130 2.73 2.01 8.05
N THR A 131 1.65 2.26 7.30
CA THR A 131 1.73 2.44 5.84
C THR A 131 2.64 3.60 5.49
N THR A 132 2.48 4.76 6.10
CA THR A 132 3.32 5.94 5.87
C THR A 132 4.78 5.68 6.22
N LEU A 133 5.05 4.99 7.34
CA LEU A 133 6.41 4.63 7.74
C LEU A 133 7.05 3.67 6.73
N ILE A 134 6.34 2.61 6.33
CA ILE A 134 6.83 1.61 5.38
C ILE A 134 7.05 2.26 4.01
N PHE A 135 6.03 2.90 3.47
CA PHE A 135 6.07 3.55 2.16
C PHE A 135 7.15 4.63 2.10
N GLY A 136 7.22 5.49 3.12
CA GLY A 136 8.25 6.53 3.24
C GLY A 136 9.66 5.95 3.35
N SER A 137 9.86 4.87 4.12
CA SER A 137 11.17 4.23 4.25
C SER A 137 11.65 3.61 2.95
N PHE A 138 10.76 2.88 2.25
CA PHE A 138 11.09 2.25 0.98
C PHE A 138 11.27 3.26 -0.16
N THR A 139 10.45 4.32 -0.16
CA THR A 139 10.63 5.47 -1.06
C THR A 139 12.01 6.09 -0.84
N LEU A 140 12.37 6.41 0.41
CA LEU A 140 13.67 7.01 0.72
C LEU A 140 14.82 6.08 0.33
N SER A 141 14.72 4.79 0.65
CA SER A 141 15.72 3.79 0.23
C SER A 141 15.85 3.75 -1.29
N SER A 142 14.76 3.91 -2.04
CA SER A 142 14.77 3.99 -3.49
C SER A 142 15.52 5.25 -3.94
N LEU A 143 15.17 6.44 -3.42
CA LEU A 143 15.84 7.70 -3.76
C LEU A 143 17.37 7.67 -3.53
N LEU A 144 17.83 6.85 -2.58
CA LEU A 144 19.24 6.70 -2.21
C LEU A 144 19.99 5.60 -2.98
N SER A 145 19.30 4.77 -3.75
CA SER A 145 19.89 3.56 -4.37
C SER A 145 20.35 3.78 -5.82
N ASN A 146 21.30 2.96 -6.26
CA ASN A 146 21.88 3.01 -7.60
C ASN A 146 21.02 2.27 -8.65
N LYS A 147 20.82 2.92 -9.81
CA LYS A 147 19.80 2.61 -10.83
C LYS A 147 19.88 1.25 -11.55
N ARG A 148 20.93 0.42 -11.35
CA ARG A 148 21.22 -0.75 -12.22
C ARG A 148 20.40 -2.02 -11.92
N ILE A 149 19.82 -2.17 -10.73
CA ILE A 149 19.10 -3.40 -10.31
C ILE A 149 17.64 -3.43 -10.81
N PHE A 150 17.17 -2.34 -11.40
CA PHE A 150 15.76 -2.05 -11.66
C PHE A 150 15.05 -3.00 -12.65
N ILE A 151 15.71 -3.40 -13.74
CA ILE A 151 15.07 -4.21 -14.80
C ILE A 151 14.73 -5.63 -14.30
N TYR A 152 15.61 -6.24 -13.50
CA TYR A 152 15.37 -7.57 -12.95
C TYR A 152 14.27 -7.57 -11.88
N LEU A 153 14.18 -6.49 -11.11
CA LEU A 153 13.19 -6.35 -10.04
C LEU A 153 11.76 -6.33 -10.59
N GLY A 154 11.53 -5.67 -11.73
CA GLY A 154 10.21 -5.63 -12.36
C GLY A 154 9.69 -7.00 -12.78
N GLY A 155 10.54 -7.85 -13.36
CA GLY A 155 10.18 -9.21 -13.75
C GLY A 155 9.84 -10.10 -12.55
N ILE A 156 10.62 -10.00 -11.48
CA ILE A 156 10.38 -10.74 -10.22
C ILE A 156 9.06 -10.31 -9.59
N LEU A 157 8.83 -9.00 -9.47
CA LEU A 157 7.63 -8.45 -8.86
C LEU A 157 6.36 -8.77 -9.67
N ALA A 158 6.40 -8.66 -10.99
CA ALA A 158 5.28 -9.03 -11.86
C ALA A 158 4.93 -10.52 -11.74
N SER A 159 5.95 -11.38 -11.67
CA SER A 159 5.77 -12.81 -11.42
C SER A 159 5.14 -13.07 -10.05
N ALA A 160 5.55 -12.32 -9.02
CA ALA A 160 4.99 -12.43 -7.68
C ALA A 160 3.52 -11.97 -7.61
N ILE A 161 3.13 -10.89 -8.28
CA ILE A 161 1.71 -10.51 -8.41
C ILE A 161 0.91 -11.58 -9.12
N SER A 162 1.42 -12.14 -10.23
CA SER A 162 0.74 -13.22 -10.94
C SER A 162 0.55 -14.45 -10.04
N MET A 163 1.57 -14.80 -9.24
CA MET A 163 1.48 -15.87 -8.26
C MET A 163 0.41 -15.58 -7.19
N LEU A 164 0.36 -14.35 -6.66
CA LEU A 164 -0.66 -13.93 -5.69
C LEU A 164 -2.07 -14.00 -6.29
N PHE A 165 -2.23 -13.59 -7.54
CA PHE A 165 -3.49 -13.69 -8.26
C PHE A 165 -3.98 -15.15 -8.34
N TRP A 166 -3.09 -16.07 -8.75
CA TRP A 166 -3.43 -17.50 -8.78
C TRP A 166 -3.69 -18.09 -7.40
N MET A 167 -2.94 -17.68 -6.37
CA MET A 167 -3.22 -18.08 -4.99
C MET A 167 -4.60 -17.62 -4.53
N SER A 168 -4.97 -16.37 -4.81
CA SER A 168 -6.29 -15.81 -4.47
C SER A 168 -7.40 -16.56 -5.20
N PHE A 169 -7.22 -16.83 -6.49
CA PHE A 169 -8.16 -17.59 -7.32
C PHE A 169 -8.39 -19.01 -6.78
N ILE A 170 -7.31 -19.75 -6.48
CA ILE A 170 -7.40 -21.10 -5.89
C ILE A 170 -8.06 -21.04 -4.51
N ASN A 171 -7.67 -20.06 -3.70
CA ASN A 171 -8.21 -19.90 -2.36
C ASN A 171 -9.70 -19.55 -2.35
N ALA A 172 -10.22 -18.88 -3.39
CA ALA A 172 -11.65 -18.63 -3.55
C ALA A 172 -12.47 -19.92 -3.63
N PHE A 173 -11.92 -21.01 -4.19
CA PHE A 173 -12.58 -22.32 -4.22
C PHE A 173 -12.31 -23.15 -2.96
N MET A 174 -11.11 -23.04 -2.37
CA MET A 174 -10.70 -23.86 -1.22
C MET A 174 -11.15 -23.29 0.14
N GLY A 175 -11.28 -21.98 0.28
CA GLY A 175 -11.61 -21.32 1.55
C GLY A 175 -10.55 -21.49 2.65
N SER A 176 -9.26 -21.61 2.28
CA SER A 176 -8.19 -21.91 3.24
C SER A 176 -7.69 -20.67 3.99
N ARG A 177 -7.81 -20.68 5.32
CA ARG A 177 -7.27 -19.61 6.19
C ARG A 177 -5.75 -19.46 6.09
N LEU A 178 -5.04 -20.55 5.83
CA LEU A 178 -3.58 -20.54 5.69
C LEU A 178 -3.15 -19.85 4.39
N LEU A 179 -3.78 -20.21 3.27
CA LEU A 179 -3.51 -19.57 1.97
C LEU A 179 -3.83 -18.08 2.03
N PHE A 180 -4.97 -17.72 2.60
CA PHE A 180 -5.34 -16.31 2.79
C PHE A 180 -4.32 -15.54 3.63
N THR A 181 -3.84 -16.13 4.73
CA THR A 181 -2.82 -15.50 5.58
C THR A 181 -1.49 -15.36 4.84
N ALA A 182 -1.07 -16.39 4.09
CA ALA A 182 0.15 -16.35 3.29
C ALA A 182 0.06 -15.28 2.19
N GLU A 183 -1.04 -15.24 1.43
CA GLU A 183 -1.32 -14.23 0.40
C GLU A 183 -1.22 -12.81 0.98
N LEU A 184 -1.74 -12.61 2.18
CA LEU A 184 -1.74 -11.32 2.86
C LEU A 184 -0.33 -10.83 3.19
N TYR A 185 0.50 -11.67 3.82
CA TYR A 185 1.87 -11.30 4.19
C TYR A 185 2.82 -11.25 2.98
N LEU A 186 2.71 -12.21 2.07
CA LEU A 186 3.52 -12.25 0.85
C LEU A 186 3.23 -11.03 -0.01
N GLY A 187 1.96 -10.70 -0.24
CA GLY A 187 1.67 -9.53 -1.04
C GLY A 187 1.97 -8.20 -0.34
N LEU A 188 1.99 -8.15 1.00
CA LEU A 188 2.51 -6.96 1.71
C LEU A 188 3.99 -6.76 1.33
N PHE A 189 4.79 -7.83 1.35
CA PHE A 189 6.18 -7.77 0.91
C PHE A 189 6.32 -7.39 -0.57
N VAL A 190 5.45 -7.91 -1.44
CA VAL A 190 5.44 -7.56 -2.87
C VAL A 190 5.15 -6.07 -3.08
N PHE A 191 4.11 -5.51 -2.45
CA PHE A 191 3.82 -4.08 -2.57
C PHE A 191 4.94 -3.20 -2.00
N CYS A 192 5.60 -3.59 -0.90
CA CYS A 192 6.81 -2.91 -0.43
C CYS A 192 7.92 -2.91 -1.50
N GLY A 193 8.08 -4.02 -2.22
CA GLY A 193 9.00 -4.12 -3.35
C GLY A 193 8.60 -3.22 -4.52
N TYR A 194 7.30 -3.12 -4.82
CA TYR A 194 6.80 -2.20 -5.84
C TYR A 194 7.05 -0.73 -5.50
N VAL A 195 6.90 -0.31 -4.24
CA VAL A 195 7.25 1.07 -3.83
C VAL A 195 8.70 1.42 -4.23
N ILE A 196 9.64 0.49 -4.03
CA ILE A 196 11.03 0.67 -4.46
C ILE A 196 11.10 0.76 -5.98
N TYR A 197 10.50 -0.20 -6.67
CA TYR A 197 10.50 -0.32 -8.12
C TYR A 197 9.86 0.91 -8.78
N ASP A 198 8.62 1.25 -8.46
CA ASP A 198 7.91 2.37 -9.09
C ASP A 198 8.57 3.71 -8.79
N THR A 199 9.10 3.92 -7.59
CA THR A 199 9.91 5.13 -7.30
C THR A 199 11.15 5.20 -8.21
N GLN A 200 11.87 4.09 -8.42
CA GLN A 200 12.99 4.04 -9.37
C GLN A 200 12.55 4.24 -10.81
N LEU A 201 11.43 3.64 -11.22
CA LEU A 201 10.88 3.73 -12.56
C LEU A 201 10.50 5.17 -12.91
N ILE A 202 9.93 5.89 -11.96
CA ILE A 202 9.57 7.30 -12.09
C ILE A 202 10.82 8.15 -12.32
N ILE A 203 11.88 7.93 -11.54
CA ILE A 203 13.15 8.65 -11.70
C ILE A 203 13.79 8.32 -13.05
N TYR A 204 13.79 7.04 -13.43
CA TYR A 204 14.30 6.58 -14.71
C TYR A 204 13.57 7.27 -15.85
N ARG A 205 12.23 7.15 -15.94
CA ARG A 205 11.40 7.78 -16.97
C ARG A 205 11.58 9.30 -17.03
N ALA A 206 11.62 9.97 -15.87
CA ALA A 206 11.81 11.41 -15.79
C ALA A 206 13.20 11.87 -16.27
N THR A 207 14.22 11.02 -16.14
CA THR A 207 15.57 11.26 -16.68
C THR A 207 15.56 11.25 -18.21
N TYR A 208 14.76 10.38 -18.83
CA TYR A 208 14.60 10.28 -20.30
C TYR A 208 13.48 11.19 -20.86
N GLY A 209 12.98 12.14 -20.07
CA GLY A 209 12.02 13.15 -20.53
C GLY A 209 10.54 12.75 -20.43
N SER A 210 10.22 11.52 -20.02
CA SER A 210 8.83 11.10 -19.76
C SER A 210 8.41 11.54 -18.35
N ARG A 211 7.53 12.55 -18.28
CA ARG A 211 7.09 13.22 -17.03
C ARG A 211 5.58 13.16 -16.85
N ASP A 212 5.01 11.98 -17.03
CA ASP A 212 3.58 11.73 -16.86
C ASP A 212 3.23 11.65 -15.36
N VAL A 213 2.81 12.78 -14.78
CA VAL A 213 2.47 12.87 -13.35
C VAL A 213 1.31 11.95 -13.00
N VAL A 214 0.29 11.83 -13.89
CA VAL A 214 -0.92 11.04 -13.60
C VAL A 214 -0.56 9.58 -13.46
N ARG A 215 0.17 9.02 -14.44
CA ARG A 215 0.55 7.60 -14.41
C ARG A 215 1.51 7.29 -13.27
N HIS A 216 2.50 8.15 -13.06
CA HIS A 216 3.47 7.96 -11.98
C HIS A 216 2.83 8.05 -10.58
N THR A 217 1.84 8.93 -10.41
CA THR A 217 1.07 9.01 -9.16
C THR A 217 0.19 7.80 -8.98
N LEU A 218 -0.45 7.33 -10.06
CA LEU A 218 -1.31 6.17 -10.03
C LEU A 218 -0.56 4.89 -9.61
N ASP A 219 0.61 4.65 -10.19
CA ASP A 219 1.46 3.49 -9.87
C ASP A 219 1.76 3.46 -8.36
N LEU A 220 2.29 4.57 -7.81
CA LEU A 220 2.58 4.71 -6.37
C LEU A 220 1.33 4.64 -5.47
N PHE A 221 0.19 5.13 -5.95
CA PHE A 221 -1.05 5.14 -5.19
C PHE A 221 -1.60 3.72 -5.01
N ILE A 222 -1.54 2.89 -6.05
CA ILE A 222 -1.94 1.48 -5.97
C ILE A 222 -1.08 0.73 -4.95
N ASP A 223 0.23 0.97 -4.94
CA ASP A 223 1.12 0.36 -3.95
C ASP A 223 0.80 0.79 -2.52
N LEU A 224 0.59 2.10 -2.32
CA LEU A 224 0.28 2.67 -1.01
C LEU A 224 -1.02 2.09 -0.45
N ILE A 225 -2.06 2.03 -1.27
CA ILE A 225 -3.35 1.44 -0.90
C ILE A 225 -3.23 -0.06 -0.65
N GLY A 226 -2.47 -0.78 -1.49
CA GLY A 226 -2.18 -2.20 -1.30
C GLY A 226 -1.54 -2.50 0.05
N ILE A 227 -0.57 -1.69 0.46
CA ILE A 227 0.06 -1.77 1.79
C ILE A 227 -0.96 -1.46 2.89
N PHE A 228 -1.71 -0.37 2.76
CA PHE A 228 -2.71 0.06 3.76
C PHE A 228 -3.76 -1.01 4.03
N VAL A 229 -4.41 -1.52 2.99
CA VAL A 229 -5.48 -2.54 3.11
C VAL A 229 -4.96 -3.79 3.83
N ARG A 230 -3.76 -4.24 3.49
CA ARG A 230 -3.14 -5.42 4.10
C ARG A 230 -2.81 -5.19 5.56
N ILE A 231 -2.20 -4.06 5.91
CA ILE A 231 -1.88 -3.72 7.29
C ILE A 231 -3.16 -3.58 8.13
N LEU A 232 -4.18 -2.89 7.61
CA LEU A 232 -5.45 -2.73 8.30
C LEU A 232 -6.08 -4.10 8.59
N TYR A 233 -6.09 -4.99 7.61
CA TYR A 233 -6.59 -6.35 7.81
C TYR A 233 -5.79 -7.12 8.88
N ILE A 234 -4.45 -7.03 8.88
CA ILE A 234 -3.60 -7.65 9.93
C ILE A 234 -4.00 -7.15 11.32
N LEU A 235 -4.19 -5.83 11.45
CA LEU A 235 -4.53 -5.19 12.72
C LEU A 235 -5.92 -5.61 13.21
N ILE A 236 -6.90 -5.69 12.30
CA ILE A 236 -8.25 -6.21 12.57
C ILE A 236 -8.14 -7.65 13.10
N LYS A 237 -7.52 -8.56 12.33
CA LYS A 237 -7.39 -9.98 12.68
C LYS A 237 -6.69 -10.17 14.04
N ASN A 238 -5.60 -9.45 14.26
CA ASN A 238 -4.85 -9.52 15.52
C ASN A 238 -5.69 -9.04 16.72
N SER A 239 -6.55 -8.04 16.50
CA SER A 239 -7.44 -7.50 17.54
C SER A 239 -8.56 -8.48 17.89
N GLU A 240 -9.19 -9.09 16.88
CA GLU A 240 -10.19 -10.15 17.05
C GLU A 240 -9.61 -11.36 17.79
N ASP A 241 -8.42 -11.84 17.41
CA ASP A 241 -7.74 -12.95 18.07
C ASP A 241 -7.42 -12.64 19.54
N LYS A 242 -7.03 -11.40 19.84
CA LYS A 242 -6.77 -10.95 21.22
C LYS A 242 -8.06 -10.93 22.05
N GLU A 243 -9.17 -10.49 21.47
CA GLU A 243 -10.46 -10.50 22.15
C GLU A 243 -10.97 -11.93 22.40
N ASN A 244 -10.87 -12.81 21.39
CA ASN A 244 -11.26 -14.21 21.50
C ASN A 244 -10.48 -14.94 22.60
N ARG A 245 -9.16 -14.73 22.68
CA ARG A 245 -8.34 -15.26 23.78
C ARG A 245 -8.83 -14.77 25.15
N ARG A 246 -9.07 -13.46 25.32
CA ARG A 246 -9.59 -12.89 26.58
C ARG A 246 -10.95 -13.49 26.97
N ARG A 247 -11.87 -13.67 26.02
CA ARG A 247 -13.17 -14.30 26.24
C ARG A 247 -13.01 -15.75 26.68
N SER A 248 -12.10 -16.51 26.07
CA SER A 248 -11.83 -17.90 26.44
C SER A 248 -11.25 -18.04 27.86
N SER A 249 -10.29 -17.19 28.25
CA SER A 249 -9.71 -17.19 29.59
C SER A 249 -10.73 -16.84 30.68
N ARG A 250 -11.62 -15.86 30.42
CA ARG A 250 -12.72 -15.50 31.34
C ARG A 250 -13.70 -16.67 31.53
N ARG A 251 -14.03 -17.40 30.46
CA ARG A 251 -14.89 -18.60 30.54
C ARG A 251 -14.23 -19.72 31.34
N SER A 252 -12.93 -19.95 31.13
CA SER A 252 -12.17 -20.93 31.91
C SER A 252 -12.17 -20.59 33.40
N ASN A 253 -11.83 -19.34 33.77
CA ASN A 253 -11.79 -18.93 35.17
C ASN A 253 -13.14 -19.04 35.88
N ARG A 254 -14.25 -18.70 35.20
CA ARG A 254 -15.61 -18.86 35.76
C ARG A 254 -15.93 -20.33 36.06
N ARG A 255 -15.53 -21.27 35.18
CA ARG A 255 -15.71 -22.70 35.42
C ARG A 255 -14.90 -23.15 36.63
N THR A 256 -13.63 -22.79 36.72
CA THR A 256 -12.77 -23.16 37.86
C THR A 256 -13.32 -22.63 39.19
N GLN A 257 -13.82 -21.40 39.23
CA GLN A 257 -14.46 -20.85 40.44
C GLN A 257 -15.75 -21.59 40.83
N GLN A 258 -16.53 -22.05 39.85
CA GLN A 258 -17.74 -22.85 40.11
C GLN A 258 -17.41 -24.23 40.71
N TYR A 259 -16.29 -24.84 40.34
CA TYR A 259 -15.85 -26.12 40.91
C TYR A 259 -15.13 -25.99 42.25
N ALA A 260 -14.50 -24.84 42.55
CA ALA A 260 -13.81 -24.58 43.81
C ALA A 260 -14.76 -24.14 44.95
N GLY A 261 -16.03 -23.90 44.65
CA GLY A 261 -17.07 -23.53 45.62
C GLY A 261 -17.87 -24.71 46.18
N TYR A 262 -17.47 -25.96 45.88
CA TYR A 262 -18.03 -27.19 46.42
C TYR A 262 -17.02 -27.92 47.30
#